data_AF-A0A7J2YZD4-F1
#
_entry.id   AF-A0A7J2YZD4-F1
#
_cell.length_a   1.000
_cell.length_b   1.000
_cell.length_c   1.000
_cell.angle_alpha   90.00
_cell.angle_beta   90.00
_cell.angle_gamma   90.00
#
_symmetry.space_group_name_H-M   'P 1'
#
loop_
_entity.id
_entity.type
_entity.pdbx_description
1 polymer ?
#
loop_
_entity_poly.entity_id
_entity_poly.type
_entity_poly.pdbx_seq_one_letter_code
_entity_poly.pdbx_strand_id
1 'polypeptide(L)'
;MEDYCRLLLEDFLKHSFSTVKALVEGAQAAQGKAPERKVTLFQYVKGKKVSIPFEDERFYLRSSVEYTNPQLTVEEVQGIVGTKLLATCSNYCLEHGVHELNAADVSVLAEALKQPPKGYIVPFLLNTDDVEADRYSMNPLKQSIVDSGQSAYPAVNVKTDQLKVDEAYAKKYDGSLISKKETELITETLSCCNGNYLDFVDTIKYHQIVELSDFFGMDLSLYSLRMPLSTLMAENKDGLLHYIISESNRDYQSVESAYICMGRSMNKRTTLLTVPHSKKGFGSKRAARGKLHFDNGKFLDATVTYKTTALYPNAMDPEDIAVAVCDDKFSVAGEKLSDYSYAETPSSPQFFLYSMGSPEDATVWHGVGAFGSSQLLQSYANARTACREGRLVKHLNQKYHLNVRVPLQFNLAPEGLWSHPVHRNIDASIGSVDDLPDLVHRGMRLEYLSAFK
;
A
#
# COMPACT_ATOMS: atom_id res chain seq x y z
N MET A 1 2.44 -34.98 -3.83
CA MET A 1 2.45 -33.52 -4.05
C MET A 1 3.28 -32.94 -2.92
N GLU A 2 4.23 -32.07 -3.24
CA GLU A 2 5.08 -31.41 -2.24
C GLU A 2 4.24 -30.46 -1.38
N ASP A 3 4.54 -30.38 -0.07
CA ASP A 3 3.84 -29.48 0.85
C ASP A 3 4.56 -28.12 0.88
N TYR A 4 4.20 -27.24 -0.06
CA TYR A 4 4.81 -25.92 -0.21
C TYR A 4 4.59 -25.03 1.01
N CYS A 5 3.46 -25.16 1.70
CA CYS A 5 3.17 -24.43 2.94
C CYS A 5 4.21 -24.78 4.01
N ARG A 6 4.43 -26.08 4.22
CA ARG A 6 5.41 -26.57 5.19
C ARG A 6 6.84 -26.19 4.80
N LEU A 7 7.20 -26.32 3.52
CA LEU A 7 8.52 -25.96 3.02
C LEU A 7 8.85 -24.48 3.32
N LEU A 8 7.93 -23.57 2.98
CA LEU A 8 8.09 -22.14 3.24
C LEU A 8 8.15 -21.82 4.73
N LEU A 9 7.32 -22.47 5.54
CA LEU A 9 7.31 -22.29 6.98
C LEU A 9 8.64 -22.69 7.61
N GLU A 10 9.17 -23.87 7.27
CA GLU A 10 10.44 -24.36 7.81
C GLU A 10 11.61 -23.46 7.39
N ASP A 11 11.65 -23.02 6.13
CA ASP A 11 12.66 -22.06 5.67
C ASP A 11 12.55 -20.69 6.37
N PHE A 12 11.33 -20.17 6.51
CA PHE A 12 11.05 -18.92 7.21
C PHE A 12 11.49 -18.97 8.67
N LEU A 13 11.14 -20.04 9.39
CA LEU A 13 11.55 -20.19 10.79
C LEU A 13 13.06 -20.31 10.92
N LYS A 14 13.74 -20.98 9.99
CA LYS A 14 15.20 -21.09 10.00
C LYS A 14 15.88 -19.72 9.85
N HIS A 15 15.38 -18.85 8.98
CA HIS A 15 16.06 -17.60 8.62
C HIS A 15 15.50 -16.34 9.30
N SER A 16 14.25 -16.37 9.75
CA SER A 16 13.50 -15.18 10.19
C SER A 16 12.86 -15.31 11.57
N PHE A 17 13.24 -16.31 12.37
CA PHE A 17 12.71 -16.42 13.73
C PHE A 17 13.06 -15.23 14.63
N SER A 18 14.17 -14.52 14.38
CA SER A 18 14.48 -13.26 15.08
C SER A 18 13.43 -12.17 14.82
N THR A 19 12.87 -12.11 13.61
CA THR A 19 11.77 -11.22 13.23
C THR A 19 10.48 -11.60 13.96
N VAL A 20 10.20 -12.90 14.12
CA VAL A 20 9.07 -13.39 14.96
C VAL A 20 9.21 -12.90 16.40
N LYS A 21 10.41 -13.02 16.99
CA LYS A 21 10.69 -12.54 18.36
C LYS A 21 10.45 -11.04 18.51
N ALA A 22 10.99 -10.24 17.58
CA ALA A 22 10.83 -8.79 17.61
C ALA A 22 9.35 -8.37 17.52
N LEU A 23 8.55 -9.06 16.69
CA LEU A 23 7.11 -8.79 16.60
C LEU A 23 6.36 -9.20 17.88
N VAL A 24 6.69 -10.36 18.48
CA VAL A 24 6.10 -10.81 19.76
C VAL A 24 6.40 -9.80 20.87
N GLU A 25 7.65 -9.38 21.02
CA GLU A 25 8.05 -8.38 22.02
C GLU A 25 7.30 -7.05 21.83
N GLY A 26 7.20 -6.57 20.59
CA GLY A 26 6.46 -5.35 20.29
C GLY A 26 4.96 -5.47 20.56
N ALA A 27 4.35 -6.61 20.22
CA ALA A 27 2.94 -6.89 20.47
C ALA A 27 2.65 -6.94 21.97
N GLN A 28 3.46 -7.66 22.77
CA GLN A 28 3.35 -7.68 24.22
C GLN A 28 3.52 -6.28 24.82
N ALA A 29 4.49 -5.51 24.32
CA ALA A 29 4.70 -4.14 24.76
C ALA A 29 3.55 -3.19 24.36
N ALA A 30 2.66 -3.57 23.44
CA ALA A 30 1.51 -2.77 23.02
C ALA A 30 0.22 -3.10 23.78
N GLN A 31 0.11 -4.30 24.37
CA GLN A 31 -1.07 -4.73 25.12
C GLN A 31 -1.44 -3.74 26.24
N GLY A 32 -2.74 -3.47 26.39
CA GLY A 32 -3.31 -2.54 27.36
C GLY A 32 -3.15 -1.06 27.01
N LYS A 33 -2.51 -0.70 25.88
CA LYS A 33 -2.16 0.70 25.57
C LYS A 33 -3.16 1.41 24.66
N ALA A 34 -4.05 0.69 24.00
CA ALA A 34 -5.06 1.26 23.10
C ALA A 34 -6.38 0.46 23.12
N PRO A 35 -7.05 0.30 24.29
CA PRO A 35 -8.25 -0.51 24.45
C PRO A 35 -9.48 -0.05 23.65
N GLU A 36 -9.53 1.24 23.29
CA GLU A 36 -10.69 1.85 22.61
C GLU A 36 -10.43 2.07 21.11
N ARG A 37 -9.45 1.38 20.53
CA ARG A 37 -9.10 1.57 19.14
C ARG A 37 -10.21 1.07 18.22
N LYS A 38 -10.52 1.85 17.18
CA LYS A 38 -11.50 1.50 16.16
C LYS A 38 -10.84 1.42 14.79
N VAL A 39 -10.90 0.25 14.16
CA VAL A 39 -10.36 0.02 12.82
C VAL A 39 -11.40 -0.72 12.01
N THR A 40 -11.69 -0.26 10.79
CA THR A 40 -12.53 -1.01 9.85
C THR A 40 -11.67 -1.45 8.68
N LEU A 41 -11.56 -2.76 8.50
CA LEU A 41 -10.91 -3.37 7.34
C LEU A 41 -11.99 -4.00 6.45
N PHE A 42 -11.63 -4.46 5.27
CA PHE A 42 -12.51 -5.28 4.45
C PHE A 42 -11.82 -6.57 4.01
N GLN A 43 -12.62 -7.55 3.63
CA GLN A 43 -12.16 -8.78 3.00
C GLN A 43 -13.16 -9.19 1.92
N TYR A 44 -12.75 -10.07 1.03
CA TYR A 44 -13.65 -10.68 0.06
C TYR A 44 -14.12 -12.04 0.59
N VAL A 45 -15.43 -12.22 0.69
CA VAL A 45 -16.07 -13.47 1.09
C VAL A 45 -16.97 -13.92 -0.04
N LYS A 46 -16.63 -15.04 -0.69
CA LYS A 46 -17.40 -15.58 -1.83
C LYS A 46 -17.59 -14.54 -2.94
N GLY A 47 -16.50 -13.84 -3.30
CA GLY A 47 -16.49 -12.81 -4.34
C GLY A 47 -17.16 -11.48 -3.96
N LYS A 48 -17.61 -11.32 -2.71
CA LYS A 48 -18.22 -10.07 -2.24
C LYS A 48 -17.34 -9.38 -1.21
N LYS A 49 -17.13 -8.08 -1.38
CA LYS A 49 -16.47 -7.23 -0.39
C LYS A 49 -17.35 -7.11 0.86
N VAL A 50 -16.76 -7.38 2.02
CA VAL A 50 -17.40 -7.30 3.34
C VAL A 50 -16.53 -6.48 4.26
N SER A 51 -17.11 -5.44 4.88
CA SER A 51 -16.43 -4.64 5.91
C SER A 51 -16.46 -5.34 7.26
N ILE A 52 -15.34 -5.32 7.96
CA ILE A 52 -15.12 -5.98 9.25
C ILE A 52 -14.64 -4.92 10.25
N PRO A 53 -15.49 -4.49 11.19
CA PRO A 53 -15.10 -3.56 12.25
C PRO A 53 -14.35 -4.30 13.36
N PHE A 54 -13.31 -3.66 13.88
CA PHE A 54 -12.56 -4.04 15.06
C PHE A 54 -12.66 -2.88 16.06
N GLU A 55 -13.19 -3.17 17.24
CA GLU A 55 -13.32 -2.22 18.36
C GLU A 55 -12.59 -2.78 19.58
N ASP A 56 -11.30 -3.02 19.43
CA ASP A 56 -10.45 -3.69 20.41
C ASP A 56 -8.97 -3.28 20.27
N GLU A 57 -8.13 -3.74 21.18
CA GLU A 57 -6.71 -3.39 21.26
C GLU A 57 -5.78 -4.22 20.35
N ARG A 58 -6.29 -4.78 19.24
CA ARG A 58 -5.48 -5.63 18.34
C ARG A 58 -4.22 -4.92 17.87
N PHE A 59 -3.20 -5.73 17.61
CA PHE A 59 -1.94 -5.29 17.05
C PHE A 59 -1.97 -5.46 15.54
N TYR A 60 -1.87 -4.37 14.77
CA TYR A 60 -2.05 -4.45 13.32
C TYR A 60 -0.71 -4.57 12.59
N LEU A 61 -0.53 -5.66 11.85
CA LEU A 61 0.64 -5.90 11.00
C LEU A 61 0.27 -5.59 9.54
N ARG A 62 0.82 -4.51 9.00
CA ARG A 62 0.62 -4.11 7.62
C ARG A 62 1.59 -4.83 6.68
N SER A 63 1.10 -5.31 5.55
CA SER A 63 1.89 -5.40 4.31
C SER A 63 1.46 -4.29 3.37
N SER A 64 2.37 -3.76 2.57
CA SER A 64 1.97 -2.97 1.42
C SER A 64 1.48 -3.91 0.32
N VAL A 65 0.54 -3.43 -0.49
CA VAL A 65 0.39 -3.86 -1.88
C VAL A 65 0.47 -2.58 -2.69
N GLU A 66 1.41 -2.51 -3.61
CA GLU A 66 1.45 -1.38 -4.53
C GLU A 66 0.34 -1.56 -5.56
N TYR A 67 -0.09 -0.45 -6.13
CA TYR A 67 -0.90 -0.39 -7.35
C TYR A 67 -2.39 -0.66 -7.28
N THR A 68 -3.02 0.17 -8.10
CA THR A 68 -4.29 0.06 -8.80
C THR A 68 -4.14 -0.72 -10.13
N ASN A 69 -3.09 -1.53 -10.28
CA ASN A 69 -2.92 -2.47 -11.39
C ASN A 69 -3.79 -3.70 -11.09
N PRO A 70 -4.59 -4.23 -12.02
CA PRO A 70 -5.35 -5.46 -11.80
C PRO A 70 -4.49 -6.69 -11.46
N GLN A 71 -3.22 -6.73 -11.87
CA GLN A 71 -2.35 -7.90 -11.65
C GLN A 71 -1.68 -7.87 -10.27
N LEU A 72 -1.53 -9.04 -9.64
CA LEU A 72 -0.61 -9.27 -8.53
C LEU A 72 0.80 -9.53 -9.05
N THR A 73 1.77 -8.75 -8.58
CA THR A 73 3.18 -8.98 -8.90
C THR A 73 3.79 -10.10 -8.04
N VAL A 74 4.93 -10.62 -8.48
CA VAL A 74 5.73 -11.58 -7.70
C VAL A 74 6.09 -11.01 -6.32
N GLU A 75 6.47 -9.73 -6.27
CA GLU A 75 6.79 -9.02 -5.03
C GLU A 75 5.58 -8.95 -4.07
N GLU A 76 4.40 -8.60 -4.58
CA GLU A 76 3.18 -8.49 -3.77
C GLU A 76 2.81 -9.84 -3.15
N VAL A 77 2.87 -10.92 -3.93
CA VAL A 77 2.60 -12.28 -3.45
C VAL A 77 3.60 -12.69 -2.38
N GLN A 78 4.89 -12.40 -2.57
CA GLN A 78 5.90 -12.67 -1.56
C GLN A 78 5.60 -11.89 -0.26
N GLY A 79 5.21 -10.62 -0.37
CA GLY A 79 4.78 -9.80 0.74
C GLY A 79 3.61 -10.39 1.52
N ILE A 80 2.56 -10.83 0.81
CA ILE A 80 1.38 -11.47 1.40
C ILE A 80 1.78 -12.75 2.17
N VAL A 81 2.55 -13.64 1.54
CA VAL A 81 3.03 -14.89 2.14
C VAL A 81 3.89 -14.61 3.37
N GLY A 82 4.86 -13.69 3.27
CA GLY A 82 5.74 -13.31 4.38
C GLY A 82 4.98 -12.72 5.57
N THR A 83 4.02 -11.84 5.30
CA THR A 83 3.15 -11.27 6.35
C THR A 83 2.26 -12.33 7.01
N LYS A 84 1.73 -13.28 6.23
CA LYS A 84 0.93 -14.39 6.77
C LYS A 84 1.78 -15.29 7.68
N LEU A 85 2.98 -15.67 7.24
CA LEU A 85 3.93 -16.46 8.03
C LEU A 85 4.30 -15.76 9.33
N LEU A 86 4.68 -14.49 9.25
CA LEU A 86 5.08 -13.69 10.41
C LEU A 86 3.94 -13.56 11.43
N ALA A 87 2.74 -13.20 10.99
CA ALA A 87 1.57 -13.07 11.88
C ALA A 87 1.21 -14.39 12.56
N THR A 88 1.13 -15.49 11.81
CA THR A 88 0.78 -16.81 12.36
C THR A 88 1.81 -17.30 13.37
N CYS A 89 3.10 -17.21 13.03
CA CYS A 89 4.18 -17.63 13.94
C CYS A 89 4.22 -16.78 15.20
N SER A 90 4.04 -15.46 15.09
CA SER A 90 4.04 -14.56 16.24
C SER A 90 2.81 -14.74 17.12
N ASN A 91 1.61 -14.95 16.56
CA ASN A 91 0.43 -15.27 17.36
C ASN A 91 0.58 -16.60 18.11
N TYR A 92 1.13 -17.63 17.46
CA TYR A 92 1.44 -18.89 18.13
C TYR A 92 2.42 -18.69 19.30
N CYS A 93 3.50 -17.93 19.10
CA CYS A 93 4.48 -17.64 20.14
C CYS A 93 3.94 -16.72 21.25
N LEU A 94 2.94 -15.88 20.97
CA LEU A 94 2.25 -15.09 22.00
C LEU A 94 1.46 -16.00 22.94
N GLU A 95 0.84 -17.04 22.41
CA GLU A 95 0.02 -17.99 23.18
C GLU A 95 0.87 -19.04 23.93
N HIS A 96 1.96 -19.51 23.31
CA HIS A 96 2.76 -20.64 23.82
C HIS A 96 4.12 -20.22 24.40
N GLY A 97 4.44 -18.93 24.33
CA GLY A 97 5.76 -18.40 24.68
C GLY A 97 6.79 -18.59 23.55
N VAL A 98 7.81 -17.73 23.54
CA VAL A 98 8.92 -17.83 22.58
C VAL A 98 9.88 -18.93 23.02
N HIS A 99 10.05 -19.96 22.20
CA HIS A 99 10.95 -21.08 22.43
C HIS A 99 11.50 -21.64 21.11
N GLU A 100 12.42 -22.60 21.18
CA GLU A 100 12.90 -23.32 19.99
C GLU A 100 11.80 -24.24 19.47
N LEU A 101 11.31 -23.95 18.27
CA LEU A 101 10.18 -24.67 17.68
C LEU A 101 10.61 -26.06 17.21
N ASN A 102 9.87 -27.07 17.63
CA ASN A 102 10.07 -28.47 17.25
C ASN A 102 9.10 -28.90 16.13
N ALA A 103 9.19 -30.16 15.69
CA ALA A 103 8.38 -30.68 14.59
C ALA A 103 6.86 -30.68 14.85
N ALA A 104 6.44 -30.79 16.12
CA ALA A 104 5.03 -30.69 16.48
C ALA A 104 4.53 -29.25 16.33
N ASP A 105 5.31 -28.26 16.77
CA ASP A 105 4.98 -26.84 16.63
C ASP A 105 4.85 -26.44 15.16
N VAL A 106 5.79 -26.90 14.32
CA VAL A 106 5.74 -26.70 12.86
C VAL A 106 4.46 -27.30 12.27
N SER A 107 4.02 -28.46 12.74
CA SER A 107 2.80 -29.09 12.24
C SER A 107 1.54 -28.32 12.65
N VAL A 108 1.49 -27.78 13.87
CA VAL A 108 0.40 -26.88 14.32
C VAL A 108 0.38 -25.59 13.51
N LEU A 109 1.54 -24.98 13.29
CA LEU A 109 1.69 -23.76 12.49
C LEU A 109 1.26 -23.98 11.03
N ALA A 110 1.65 -25.10 10.42
CA ALA A 110 1.24 -25.46 9.06
C ALA A 110 -0.29 -25.57 8.92
N GLU A 111 -0.97 -26.17 9.90
CA GLU A 111 -2.44 -26.21 9.91
C GLU A 111 -3.07 -24.84 10.16
N ALA A 112 -2.47 -24.01 11.03
CA ALA A 112 -2.93 -22.65 11.26
C ALA A 112 -2.81 -21.75 10.01
N LEU A 113 -1.79 -21.96 9.18
CA LEU A 113 -1.58 -21.23 7.92
C LEU A 113 -2.66 -21.52 6.87
N LYS A 114 -3.28 -22.70 6.91
CA LYS A 114 -4.42 -23.09 6.04
C LYS A 114 -5.73 -22.39 6.39
N GLN A 115 -5.78 -21.68 7.51
CA GLN A 115 -6.98 -21.01 8.03
C GLN A 115 -6.88 -19.50 7.85
N PRO A 116 -8.02 -18.77 7.83
CA PRO A 116 -8.01 -17.31 7.87
C PRO A 116 -7.22 -16.79 9.08
N PRO A 117 -6.56 -15.61 8.99
CA PRO A 117 -5.80 -15.05 10.11
C PRO A 117 -6.62 -14.97 11.40
N LYS A 118 -6.02 -15.41 12.51
CA LYS A 118 -6.60 -15.39 13.87
C LYS A 118 -5.53 -14.96 14.87
N GLY A 119 -5.97 -14.49 16.04
CA GLY A 119 -5.09 -14.09 17.15
C GLY A 119 -4.99 -12.58 17.34
N TYR A 120 -4.17 -12.17 18.31
CA TYR A 120 -4.05 -10.77 18.72
C TYR A 120 -3.44 -9.87 17.64
N ILE A 121 -2.47 -10.40 16.88
CA ILE A 121 -1.86 -9.74 15.73
C ILE A 121 -2.75 -9.96 14.51
N VAL A 122 -3.25 -8.87 13.93
CA VAL A 122 -4.12 -8.87 12.74
C VAL A 122 -3.32 -8.42 11.53
N PRO A 123 -2.99 -9.32 10.59
CA PRO A 123 -2.34 -8.94 9.34
C PRO A 123 -3.35 -8.30 8.37
N PHE A 124 -2.92 -7.24 7.68
CA PHE A 124 -3.72 -6.59 6.64
C PHE A 124 -2.87 -6.01 5.52
N LEU A 125 -3.49 -5.85 4.35
CA LEU A 125 -2.94 -5.20 3.18
C LEU A 125 -3.37 -3.73 3.18
N LEU A 126 -2.42 -2.82 3.15
CA LEU A 126 -2.70 -1.43 2.83
C LEU A 126 -2.51 -1.23 1.33
N ASN A 127 -3.57 -0.86 0.61
CA ASN A 127 -3.41 -0.32 -0.72
C ASN A 127 -2.76 1.06 -0.58
N THR A 128 -1.51 1.18 -1.03
CA THR A 128 -0.70 2.38 -0.82
C THR A 128 -0.89 3.43 -1.91
N ASP A 129 -1.67 3.15 -2.96
CA ASP A 129 -1.79 4.06 -4.12
C ASP A 129 -3.13 3.95 -4.86
N ASP A 130 -4.20 4.53 -4.30
CA ASP A 130 -5.46 4.72 -5.04
C ASP A 130 -5.47 5.99 -5.93
N VAL A 131 -4.29 6.52 -6.27
CA VAL A 131 -4.15 7.79 -7.00
C VAL A 131 -3.80 7.59 -8.48
N GLU A 132 -2.81 6.78 -8.85
CA GLU A 132 -2.41 6.65 -10.27
C GLU A 132 -2.68 5.23 -10.79
N ALA A 133 -3.64 5.09 -11.72
CA ALA A 133 -4.09 3.80 -12.27
C ALA A 133 -2.97 2.98 -12.96
N ASP A 134 -2.03 3.66 -13.61
CA ASP A 134 -0.95 3.03 -14.38
C ASP A 134 0.41 3.64 -14.01
N ARG A 135 0.73 3.61 -12.71
CA ARG A 135 1.87 4.34 -12.18
C ARG A 135 3.20 3.90 -12.79
N TYR A 136 3.44 2.60 -13.00
CA TYR A 136 4.74 2.10 -13.48
C TYR A 136 4.66 1.37 -14.82
N SER A 137 3.66 1.67 -15.66
CA SER A 137 3.59 1.18 -17.05
C SER A 137 3.56 -0.35 -17.21
N MET A 138 2.92 -1.04 -16.27
CA MET A 138 2.67 -2.49 -16.33
C MET A 138 1.18 -2.79 -16.31
N ASN A 139 0.34 -1.77 -16.42
CA ASN A 139 -1.09 -1.97 -16.46
C ASN A 139 -1.48 -2.47 -17.87
N PRO A 140 -2.11 -3.65 -18.00
CA PRO A 140 -2.55 -4.16 -19.28
C PRO A 140 -3.69 -3.33 -19.91
N LEU A 141 -4.20 -2.33 -19.19
CA LEU A 141 -5.22 -1.39 -19.65
C LEU A 141 -4.64 -0.05 -20.08
N LYS A 142 -3.31 0.15 -20.00
CA LYS A 142 -2.63 1.44 -20.16
C LYS A 142 -3.13 2.26 -21.35
N GLN A 143 -3.19 1.65 -22.53
CA GLN A 143 -3.56 2.36 -23.74
C GLN A 143 -5.03 2.77 -23.72
N SER A 144 -5.93 1.89 -23.24
CA SER A 144 -7.35 2.22 -23.11
C SER A 144 -7.63 3.30 -22.04
N ILE A 145 -6.80 3.38 -20.99
CA ILE A 145 -6.86 4.44 -19.98
C ILE A 145 -6.47 5.80 -20.61
N VAL A 146 -5.45 5.80 -21.48
CA VAL A 146 -5.07 6.99 -22.26
C VAL A 146 -6.16 7.37 -23.27
N ASP A 147 -6.62 6.41 -24.05
CA ASP A 147 -7.61 6.62 -25.12
C ASP A 147 -8.97 7.11 -24.59
N SER A 148 -9.35 6.68 -23.38
CA SER A 148 -10.55 7.16 -22.68
C SER A 148 -10.38 8.55 -22.03
N GLY A 149 -9.17 9.12 -22.07
CA GLY A 149 -8.86 10.43 -21.49
C GLY A 149 -8.71 10.41 -19.96
N GLN A 150 -8.57 9.24 -19.36
CA GLN A 150 -8.57 9.05 -17.90
C GLN A 150 -7.15 8.88 -17.31
N SER A 151 -6.10 8.95 -18.12
CA SER A 151 -4.72 8.65 -17.68
C SER A 151 -4.12 9.61 -16.65
N ALA A 152 -4.73 10.77 -16.45
CA ALA A 152 -4.36 11.70 -15.37
C ALA A 152 -5.37 11.72 -14.21
N TYR A 153 -6.43 10.90 -14.26
CA TYR A 153 -7.45 10.86 -13.20
C TYR A 153 -6.94 10.05 -11.99
N PRO A 154 -7.38 10.42 -10.77
CA PRO A 154 -7.27 9.54 -9.63
C PRO A 154 -7.84 8.16 -9.94
N ALA A 155 -7.18 7.07 -9.52
CA ALA A 155 -7.67 5.72 -9.81
C ALA A 155 -9.08 5.46 -9.27
N VAL A 156 -9.46 6.06 -8.13
CA VAL A 156 -10.84 6.02 -7.60
C VAL A 156 -11.90 6.61 -8.54
N ASN A 157 -11.49 7.51 -9.44
CA ASN A 157 -12.38 8.17 -10.39
C ASN A 157 -12.36 7.53 -11.78
N VAL A 158 -11.46 6.57 -12.05
CA VAL A 158 -11.40 5.87 -13.33
C VAL A 158 -12.62 4.96 -13.48
N LYS A 159 -13.20 4.98 -14.69
CA LYS A 159 -14.35 4.18 -15.09
C LYS A 159 -13.94 3.06 -16.02
N THR A 160 -14.50 1.86 -15.81
CA THR A 160 -14.16 0.66 -16.60
C THR A 160 -14.91 0.57 -17.93
N ASP A 161 -15.98 1.34 -18.14
CA ASP A 161 -16.90 1.21 -19.28
C ASP A 161 -16.23 1.32 -20.67
N GLN A 162 -15.11 2.05 -20.75
CA GLN A 162 -14.36 2.26 -21.99
C GLN A 162 -12.99 1.58 -21.99
N LEU A 163 -12.67 0.84 -20.92
CA LEU A 163 -11.39 0.18 -20.79
C LEU A 163 -11.42 -1.19 -21.47
N LYS A 164 -10.28 -1.56 -22.02
CA LYS A 164 -10.04 -2.87 -22.64
C LYS A 164 -8.58 -3.22 -22.50
N VAL A 165 -8.27 -4.50 -22.58
CA VAL A 165 -6.88 -4.95 -22.64
C VAL A 165 -6.21 -4.34 -23.87
N ASP A 166 -5.01 -3.80 -23.67
CA ASP A 166 -4.11 -3.39 -24.72
C ASP A 166 -3.52 -4.65 -25.38
N GLU A 167 -4.04 -5.01 -26.56
CA GLU A 167 -3.60 -6.17 -27.33
C GLU A 167 -2.11 -6.11 -27.69
N ALA A 168 -1.57 -4.90 -27.91
CA ALA A 168 -0.15 -4.73 -28.22
C ALA A 168 0.71 -5.02 -26.98
N TYR A 169 0.28 -4.56 -25.81
CA TYR A 169 0.90 -4.91 -24.53
C TYR A 169 0.84 -6.42 -24.28
N ALA A 170 -0.35 -7.02 -24.36
CA ALA A 170 -0.55 -8.44 -24.09
C ALA A 170 0.30 -9.31 -25.03
N LYS A 171 0.37 -8.97 -26.32
CA LYS A 171 1.21 -9.67 -27.29
C LYS A 171 2.71 -9.50 -27.02
N LYS A 172 3.14 -8.30 -26.62
CA LYS A 172 4.55 -7.99 -26.38
C LYS A 172 5.09 -8.68 -25.14
N TYR A 173 4.28 -8.80 -24.09
CA TYR A 173 4.71 -9.26 -22.77
C TYR A 173 4.08 -10.58 -22.31
N ASP A 174 3.53 -11.36 -23.24
CA ASP A 174 2.99 -12.70 -22.97
C ASP A 174 4.08 -13.60 -22.36
N GLY A 175 3.79 -14.13 -21.17
CA GLY A 175 4.71 -14.95 -20.39
C GLY A 175 5.80 -14.19 -19.66
N SER A 176 5.87 -12.85 -19.79
CA SER A 176 6.92 -12.05 -19.13
C SER A 176 6.41 -11.06 -18.09
N LEU A 177 5.34 -10.31 -18.39
CA LEU A 177 4.66 -9.44 -17.43
C LEU A 177 3.21 -9.85 -17.20
N ILE A 178 2.62 -10.59 -18.13
CA ILE A 178 1.24 -11.02 -18.10
C ILE A 178 1.11 -12.36 -18.80
N SER A 179 0.22 -13.23 -18.35
CA SER A 179 -0.16 -14.41 -19.12
C SER A 179 -1.46 -14.22 -19.89
N LYS A 180 -1.66 -15.08 -20.88
CA LYS A 180 -2.94 -15.20 -21.59
C LYS A 180 -4.12 -15.41 -20.64
N LYS A 181 -3.97 -16.27 -19.61
CA LYS A 181 -5.02 -16.56 -18.62
C LYS A 181 -5.43 -15.29 -17.86
N GLU A 182 -4.46 -14.47 -17.48
CA GLU A 182 -4.74 -13.18 -16.81
C GLU A 182 -5.43 -12.19 -17.73
N THR A 183 -5.02 -12.14 -19.00
CA THR A 183 -5.65 -11.29 -20.01
C THR A 183 -7.14 -11.65 -20.19
N GLU A 184 -7.45 -12.94 -20.24
CA GLU A 184 -8.82 -13.45 -20.31
C GLU A 184 -9.62 -13.06 -19.05
N LEU A 185 -9.09 -13.33 -17.86
CA LEU A 185 -9.71 -12.97 -16.58
C LEU A 185 -10.01 -11.46 -16.46
N ILE A 186 -9.04 -10.63 -16.85
CA ILE A 186 -9.19 -9.16 -16.88
C ILE A 186 -10.31 -8.76 -17.83
N THR A 187 -10.32 -9.31 -19.05
CA THR A 187 -11.32 -8.99 -20.07
C THR A 187 -12.73 -9.35 -19.61
N GLU A 188 -12.91 -10.52 -19.02
CA GLU A 188 -14.20 -10.99 -18.50
C GLU A 188 -14.71 -10.10 -17.36
N THR A 189 -13.81 -9.75 -16.43
CA THR A 189 -14.18 -9.02 -15.20
C THR A 189 -14.45 -7.53 -15.46
N LEU A 190 -13.81 -6.90 -16.47
CA LEU A 190 -14.06 -5.50 -16.82
C LEU A 190 -15.55 -5.16 -17.01
N SER A 191 -16.30 -6.12 -17.56
CA SER A 191 -17.74 -5.99 -17.81
C SER A 191 -18.62 -6.12 -16.55
N CYS A 192 -18.08 -6.62 -15.44
CA CYS A 192 -18.85 -7.05 -14.26
C CYS A 192 -18.79 -6.08 -13.07
N CYS A 193 -18.00 -5.00 -13.14
CA CYS A 193 -17.67 -4.15 -11.98
C CYS A 193 -18.41 -2.81 -11.91
N ASN A 194 -19.58 -2.69 -12.56
CA ASN A 194 -20.44 -1.49 -12.51
C ASN A 194 -19.69 -0.16 -12.78
N GLY A 195 -18.68 -0.19 -13.65
CA GLY A 195 -17.90 1.00 -13.98
C GLY A 195 -16.92 1.46 -12.90
N ASN A 196 -16.67 0.71 -11.82
CA ASN A 196 -15.71 1.10 -10.77
C ASN A 196 -14.36 0.41 -10.96
N TYR A 197 -13.32 1.19 -11.25
CA TYR A 197 -11.98 0.67 -11.51
C TYR A 197 -11.32 0.01 -10.29
N LEU A 198 -11.46 0.58 -9.10
CA LEU A 198 -10.85 0.00 -7.90
C LEU A 198 -11.52 -1.30 -7.47
N ASP A 199 -12.84 -1.39 -7.62
CA ASP A 199 -13.56 -2.62 -7.31
C ASP A 199 -13.26 -3.71 -8.35
N PHE A 200 -13.00 -3.33 -9.61
CA PHE A 200 -12.44 -4.20 -10.63
C PHE A 200 -11.06 -4.75 -10.24
N VAL A 201 -10.12 -3.88 -9.86
CA VAL A 201 -8.78 -4.28 -9.42
C VAL A 201 -8.84 -5.21 -8.21
N ASP A 202 -9.60 -4.83 -7.18
CA ASP A 202 -9.75 -5.64 -5.97
C ASP A 202 -10.33 -7.04 -6.30
N THR A 203 -11.25 -7.12 -7.26
CA THR A 203 -11.87 -8.40 -7.69
C THR A 203 -10.87 -9.31 -8.40
N ILE A 204 -10.05 -8.77 -9.31
CA ILE A 204 -8.99 -9.55 -9.99
C ILE A 204 -7.96 -10.05 -8.97
N LYS A 205 -7.43 -9.14 -8.14
CA LYS A 205 -6.42 -9.50 -7.13
C LYS A 205 -6.95 -10.55 -6.17
N TYR A 206 -8.21 -10.45 -5.74
CA TYR A 206 -8.84 -11.47 -4.92
C TYR A 206 -8.90 -12.84 -5.62
N HIS A 207 -9.30 -12.87 -6.91
CA HIS A 207 -9.31 -14.12 -7.67
C HIS A 207 -7.92 -14.77 -7.72
N GLN A 208 -6.89 -13.97 -8.00
CA GLN A 208 -5.50 -14.45 -8.02
C GLN A 208 -5.04 -14.93 -6.63
N ILE A 209 -5.40 -14.24 -5.55
CA ILE A 209 -5.12 -14.68 -4.16
C ILE A 209 -5.73 -16.05 -3.86
N VAL A 210 -6.97 -16.29 -4.31
CA VAL A 210 -7.64 -17.59 -4.09
C VAL A 210 -6.91 -18.71 -4.82
N GLU A 211 -6.57 -18.51 -6.10
CA GLU A 211 -5.82 -19.52 -6.88
C GLU A 211 -4.44 -19.80 -6.26
N LEU A 212 -3.75 -18.76 -5.81
CA LEU A 212 -2.44 -18.91 -5.15
C LEU A 212 -2.58 -19.60 -3.79
N SER A 213 -3.66 -19.35 -3.05
CA SER A 213 -3.91 -20.02 -1.77
C SER A 213 -3.98 -21.54 -1.93
N ASP A 214 -4.63 -22.01 -3.00
CA ASP A 214 -4.69 -23.44 -3.34
C ASP A 214 -3.30 -23.99 -3.68
N PHE A 215 -2.50 -23.26 -4.48
CA PHE A 215 -1.15 -23.68 -4.83
C PHE A 215 -0.22 -23.77 -3.60
N PHE A 216 -0.17 -22.71 -2.78
CA PHE A 216 0.72 -22.67 -1.62
C PHE A 216 0.23 -23.58 -0.48
N GLY A 217 -1.04 -24.01 -0.47
CA GLY A 217 -1.63 -24.71 0.66
C GLY A 217 -1.75 -23.82 1.91
N MET A 218 -1.95 -22.52 1.70
CA MET A 218 -2.00 -21.47 2.73
C MET A 218 -3.14 -20.51 2.39
N ASP A 219 -3.96 -20.13 3.37
CA ASP A 219 -4.99 -19.10 3.12
C ASP A 219 -4.33 -17.71 3.10
N LEU A 220 -4.14 -17.18 1.89
CA LEU A 220 -3.53 -15.88 1.63
C LEU A 220 -4.54 -14.72 1.69
N SER A 221 -5.80 -14.99 2.02
CA SER A 221 -6.85 -13.98 2.13
C SER A 221 -6.66 -13.11 3.37
N LEU A 222 -5.81 -12.09 3.27
CA LEU A 222 -5.61 -11.09 4.32
C LEU A 222 -6.72 -10.03 4.28
N TYR A 223 -6.95 -9.38 5.42
CA TYR A 223 -7.77 -8.17 5.46
C TYR A 223 -7.13 -7.07 4.61
N SER A 224 -7.91 -6.09 4.17
CA SER A 224 -7.46 -4.98 3.33
C SER A 224 -8.00 -3.64 3.82
N LEU A 225 -7.21 -2.59 3.59
CA LEU A 225 -7.56 -1.19 3.84
C LEU A 225 -7.23 -0.37 2.59
N ARG A 226 -8.20 0.41 2.12
CA ARG A 226 -8.06 1.27 0.94
C ARG A 226 -7.92 2.72 1.37
N MET A 227 -6.77 3.33 1.11
CA MET A 227 -6.44 4.72 1.44
C MET A 227 -5.56 5.32 0.32
N PRO A 228 -5.49 6.64 0.18
CA PRO A 228 -6.21 7.68 0.94
C PRO A 228 -7.57 8.11 0.39
N LEU A 229 -7.80 8.07 -0.93
CA LEU A 229 -8.92 8.81 -1.55
C LEU A 229 -10.28 8.21 -1.21
N SER A 230 -10.41 6.89 -1.22
CA SER A 230 -11.68 6.25 -0.86
C SER A 230 -12.09 6.56 0.58
N THR A 231 -11.12 6.64 1.50
CA THR A 231 -11.36 7.05 2.89
C THR A 231 -11.75 8.53 2.96
N LEU A 232 -11.04 9.42 2.26
CA LEU A 232 -11.38 10.84 2.19
C LEU A 232 -12.77 11.10 1.61
N MET A 233 -13.24 10.28 0.66
CA MET A 233 -14.60 10.39 0.13
C MET A 233 -15.68 9.94 1.12
N ALA A 234 -15.34 9.01 2.02
CA ALA A 234 -16.27 8.44 3.00
C ALA A 234 -16.30 9.25 4.32
N GLU A 235 -15.21 9.94 4.65
CA GLU A 235 -15.11 10.79 5.83
C GLU A 235 -15.81 12.14 5.65
N ASN A 236 -16.33 12.70 6.74
CA ASN A 236 -16.70 14.12 6.79
C ASN A 236 -15.47 15.00 7.11
N LYS A 237 -15.68 16.32 7.18
CA LYS A 237 -14.62 17.30 7.44
C LYS A 237 -13.88 17.11 8.77
N ASP A 238 -14.54 16.54 9.76
CA ASP A 238 -13.96 16.21 11.06
C ASP A 238 -13.25 14.86 11.08
N GLY A 239 -13.26 14.14 9.95
CA GLY A 239 -12.58 12.87 9.76
C GLY A 239 -11.07 12.96 9.93
N LEU A 240 -10.45 11.80 10.13
CA LEU A 240 -9.05 11.68 10.49
C LEU A 240 -8.12 12.22 9.40
N LEU A 241 -8.34 11.80 8.14
CA LEU A 241 -7.47 12.23 7.04
C LEU A 241 -7.69 13.69 6.70
N HIS A 242 -8.92 14.19 6.81
CA HIS A 242 -9.22 15.61 6.65
C HIS A 242 -8.47 16.46 7.69
N TYR A 243 -8.52 16.06 8.96
CA TYR A 243 -7.81 16.74 10.02
C TYR A 243 -6.28 16.73 9.82
N ILE A 244 -5.70 15.61 9.41
CA ILE A 244 -4.27 15.53 9.10
C ILE A 244 -3.89 16.51 7.97
N ILE A 245 -4.69 16.60 6.90
CA ILE A 245 -4.43 17.51 5.79
C ILE A 245 -4.57 18.96 6.25
N SER A 246 -5.65 19.30 6.97
CA SER A 246 -5.88 20.64 7.55
C SER A 246 -4.71 21.10 8.41
N GLU A 247 -4.31 20.29 9.39
CA GLU A 247 -3.24 20.67 10.33
C GLU A 247 -1.89 20.78 9.65
N SER A 248 -1.57 19.90 8.69
CA SER A 248 -0.30 19.98 7.95
C SER A 248 -0.23 21.17 6.99
N ASN A 249 -1.37 21.77 6.61
CA ASN A 249 -1.45 22.93 5.72
C ASN A 249 -1.90 24.22 6.45
N ARG A 250 -1.97 24.23 7.78
CA ARG A 250 -2.55 25.36 8.55
C ARG A 250 -1.86 26.70 8.27
N ASP A 251 -0.53 26.70 8.32
CA ASP A 251 0.30 27.90 8.25
C ASP A 251 1.72 27.55 7.77
N TYR A 252 2.57 28.57 7.62
CA TYR A 252 3.96 28.37 7.19
C TYR A 252 4.73 27.36 8.07
N GLN A 253 4.57 27.44 9.41
CA GLN A 253 5.32 26.60 10.35
C GLN A 253 4.89 25.13 10.25
N SER A 254 3.60 24.89 10.05
CA SER A 254 3.03 23.56 9.91
C SER A 254 3.51 22.91 8.61
N VAL A 255 3.51 23.68 7.51
CA VAL A 255 4.05 23.21 6.22
C VAL A 255 5.56 22.98 6.28
N GLU A 256 6.30 23.88 6.92
CA GLU A 256 7.74 23.73 7.12
C GLU A 256 8.09 22.49 7.95
N SER A 257 7.32 22.21 9.01
CA SER A 257 7.48 21.00 9.83
C SER A 257 7.26 19.73 9.02
N ALA A 258 6.26 19.73 8.13
CA ALA A 258 6.02 18.62 7.20
C ALA A 258 7.19 18.43 6.22
N TYR A 259 7.75 19.53 5.68
CA TYR A 259 8.92 19.50 4.81
C TYR A 259 10.16 18.93 5.50
N ILE A 260 10.41 19.35 6.75
CA ILE A 260 11.52 18.84 7.56
C ILE A 260 11.39 17.33 7.76
N CYS A 261 10.18 16.82 8.03
CA CYS A 261 9.95 15.37 8.17
C CYS A 261 10.37 14.60 6.91
N MET A 262 10.11 15.17 5.72
CA MET A 262 10.50 14.61 4.42
C MET A 262 11.97 14.88 4.02
N GLY A 263 12.76 15.56 4.86
CA GLY A 263 14.12 15.98 4.52
C GLY A 263 14.18 17.03 3.40
N ARG A 264 13.15 17.86 3.25
CA ARG A 264 13.03 18.88 2.20
C ARG A 264 13.15 20.30 2.76
N SER A 265 13.62 21.21 1.92
CA SER A 265 13.68 22.64 2.22
C SER A 265 12.46 23.39 1.66
N MET A 266 11.95 24.35 2.43
CA MET A 266 10.90 25.28 2.02
C MET A 266 11.38 26.37 1.03
N ASN A 267 12.67 26.43 0.68
CA ASN A 267 13.22 27.51 -0.16
C ASN A 267 12.53 27.64 -1.54
N LYS A 268 12.24 26.49 -2.17
CA LYS A 268 11.56 26.47 -3.49
C LYS A 268 10.04 26.52 -3.39
N ARG A 269 9.46 26.11 -2.24
CA ARG A 269 8.01 26.07 -1.98
C ARG A 269 7.22 25.28 -3.05
N THR A 270 7.79 24.19 -3.57
CA THR A 270 7.22 23.45 -4.72
C THR A 270 6.54 22.14 -4.36
N THR A 271 6.78 21.58 -3.18
CA THR A 271 6.15 20.31 -2.76
C THR A 271 4.76 20.60 -2.22
N LEU A 272 3.74 20.17 -2.94
CA LEU A 272 2.37 20.18 -2.43
C LEU A 272 2.21 19.03 -1.43
N LEU A 273 1.79 19.33 -0.20
CA LEU A 273 1.53 18.32 0.82
C LEU A 273 0.29 17.48 0.48
N THR A 274 -0.67 18.09 -0.18
CA THR A 274 -1.74 17.41 -0.93
C THR A 274 -1.87 18.05 -2.30
N VAL A 275 -2.08 17.23 -3.34
CA VAL A 275 -2.16 17.68 -4.74
C VAL A 275 -3.62 17.93 -5.11
N PRO A 276 -4.09 19.17 -5.25
CA PRO A 276 -5.49 19.45 -5.60
C PRO A 276 -5.86 18.91 -6.98
N HIS A 277 -7.06 18.34 -7.09
CA HIS A 277 -7.59 17.88 -8.36
C HIS A 277 -8.14 19.07 -9.16
N SER A 278 -7.99 18.99 -10.48
CA SER A 278 -8.56 19.99 -11.38
C SER A 278 -10.07 19.81 -11.54
N LYS A 279 -10.76 20.85 -12.02
CA LYS A 279 -12.17 20.73 -12.45
C LYS A 279 -12.37 19.78 -13.63
N LYS A 280 -11.29 19.48 -14.36
CA LYS A 280 -11.26 18.50 -15.45
C LYS A 280 -11.06 17.06 -14.94
N GLY A 281 -10.95 16.84 -13.62
CA GLY A 281 -10.80 15.51 -13.02
C GLY A 281 -9.34 15.05 -12.83
N PHE A 282 -8.34 15.79 -13.34
CA PHE A 282 -6.93 15.43 -13.18
C PHE A 282 -6.50 15.46 -11.71
N GLY A 283 -5.78 14.42 -11.28
CA GLY A 283 -5.28 14.24 -9.92
C GLY A 283 -3.95 13.48 -9.81
N SER A 284 -3.28 13.21 -10.94
CA SER A 284 -1.94 12.61 -10.97
C SER A 284 -0.93 13.47 -10.22
N LYS A 285 -0.29 12.88 -9.21
CA LYS A 285 0.78 13.53 -8.44
C LYS A 285 2.01 13.78 -9.32
N ARG A 286 2.27 12.88 -10.27
CA ARG A 286 3.41 12.97 -11.18
C ARG A 286 3.27 14.07 -12.21
N ALA A 287 2.06 14.33 -12.70
CA ALA A 287 1.77 15.38 -13.68
C ALA A 287 1.63 16.78 -13.07
N ALA A 288 1.36 16.87 -11.76
CA ALA A 288 1.19 18.14 -11.07
C ALA A 288 2.52 18.83 -10.73
N ARG A 289 2.56 20.15 -10.88
CA ARG A 289 3.62 21.03 -10.38
C ARG A 289 2.99 22.12 -9.53
N GLY A 290 3.48 22.29 -8.31
CA GLY A 290 2.95 23.23 -7.34
C GLY A 290 3.87 24.39 -7.04
N LYS A 291 3.28 25.51 -6.60
CA LYS A 291 3.98 26.59 -5.91
C LYS A 291 3.12 27.12 -4.77
N LEU A 292 3.66 27.13 -3.56
CA LEU A 292 3.00 27.63 -2.36
C LEU A 292 3.33 29.11 -2.15
N HIS A 293 2.31 29.92 -1.87
CA HIS A 293 2.45 31.35 -1.61
C HIS A 293 2.07 31.67 -0.16
N PHE A 294 2.96 32.39 0.52
CA PHE A 294 2.77 32.81 1.90
C PHE A 294 2.98 34.31 2.00
N ASP A 295 2.19 34.96 2.85
CA ASP A 295 2.35 36.35 3.25
C ASP A 295 2.23 36.46 4.77
N ASN A 296 3.23 37.07 5.41
CA ASN A 296 3.31 37.21 6.87
C ASN A 296 3.04 35.88 7.63
N GLY A 297 3.53 34.76 7.11
CA GLY A 297 3.34 33.42 7.69
C GLY A 297 1.99 32.75 7.39
N LYS A 298 1.01 33.48 6.85
CA LYS A 298 -0.28 32.96 6.40
C LYS A 298 -0.14 32.25 5.06
N PHE A 299 -0.74 31.09 4.92
CA PHE A 299 -0.83 30.40 3.64
C PHE A 299 -1.92 31.05 2.77
N LEU A 300 -1.51 31.74 1.70
CA LEU A 300 -2.43 32.49 0.84
C LEU A 300 -3.10 31.59 -0.20
N ASP A 301 -2.29 30.90 -0.98
CA ASP A 301 -2.75 30.03 -2.06
C ASP A 301 -1.65 29.06 -2.51
N ALA A 302 -2.09 27.99 -3.19
CA ALA A 302 -1.23 27.13 -3.97
C ALA A 302 -1.60 27.24 -5.45
N THR A 303 -0.63 27.58 -6.29
CA THR A 303 -0.78 27.45 -7.74
C THR A 303 -0.43 26.03 -8.17
N VAL A 304 -1.30 25.42 -8.97
CA VAL A 304 -1.13 24.07 -9.51
C VAL A 304 -1.12 24.16 -11.04
N THR A 305 -0.15 23.50 -11.66
CA THR A 305 -0.08 23.31 -13.11
C THR A 305 0.05 21.84 -13.41
N TYR A 306 -0.94 21.29 -14.11
CA TYR A 306 -0.92 19.94 -14.67
C TYR A 306 -0.34 20.01 -16.07
N LYS A 307 0.62 19.13 -16.35
CA LYS A 307 1.19 18.97 -17.69
C LYS A 307 1.29 17.49 -18.03
N THR A 308 1.06 17.19 -19.30
CA THR A 308 1.29 15.85 -19.84
C THR A 308 2.70 15.40 -19.48
N THR A 309 2.80 14.27 -18.79
CA THR A 309 4.03 13.82 -18.14
C THR A 309 4.12 12.30 -18.24
N ALA A 310 5.31 11.81 -18.60
CA ALA A 310 5.65 10.39 -18.50
C ALA A 310 5.61 9.95 -17.03
N LEU A 311 4.95 8.83 -16.78
CA LEU A 311 4.87 8.19 -15.47
C LEU A 311 6.17 7.42 -15.17
N TYR A 312 6.13 6.44 -14.28
CA TYR A 312 7.33 5.71 -13.88
C TYR A 312 7.61 4.58 -14.89
N PRO A 313 8.89 4.35 -15.26
CA PRO A 313 9.26 3.21 -16.09
C PRO A 313 9.12 1.90 -15.29
N ASN A 314 8.89 0.79 -15.98
CA ASN A 314 9.01 -0.55 -15.40
C ASN A 314 10.45 -1.09 -15.55
N ALA A 315 10.81 -2.11 -14.77
CA ALA A 315 12.16 -2.68 -14.78
C ALA A 315 12.49 -3.50 -16.05
N MET A 316 11.48 -3.99 -16.78
CA MET A 316 11.68 -4.87 -17.94
C MET A 316 11.95 -4.09 -19.22
N ASP A 317 11.14 -3.07 -19.50
CA ASP A 317 11.27 -2.16 -20.64
C ASP A 317 11.08 -0.71 -20.16
N PRO A 318 12.19 -0.05 -19.77
CA PRO A 318 12.14 1.32 -19.28
C PRO A 318 11.68 2.36 -20.31
N GLU A 319 11.66 2.03 -21.61
CA GLU A 319 11.25 2.94 -22.68
C GLU A 319 9.74 2.86 -22.96
N ASP A 320 9.10 1.75 -22.55
CA ASP A 320 7.66 1.59 -22.63
C ASP A 320 6.98 2.22 -21.41
N ILE A 321 6.80 3.54 -21.45
CA ILE A 321 6.34 4.35 -20.32
C ILE A 321 4.91 4.86 -20.53
N ALA A 322 4.07 4.68 -19.52
CA ALA A 322 2.73 5.23 -19.44
C ALA A 322 2.75 6.76 -19.36
N VAL A 323 1.69 7.40 -19.86
CA VAL A 323 1.62 8.87 -19.92
C VAL A 323 0.34 9.36 -19.25
N ALA A 324 0.49 10.22 -18.25
CA ALA A 324 -0.63 11.00 -17.73
C ALA A 324 -0.87 12.19 -18.66
N VAL A 325 -1.89 12.10 -19.50
CA VAL A 325 -2.25 13.13 -20.47
C VAL A 325 -3.15 14.16 -19.80
N CYS A 326 -2.65 15.38 -19.65
CA CYS A 326 -3.40 16.49 -19.08
C CYS A 326 -2.78 17.85 -19.44
N ASP A 327 -3.60 18.89 -19.33
CA ASP A 327 -3.18 20.28 -19.37
C ASP A 327 -4.19 21.14 -18.60
N ASP A 328 -3.76 21.71 -17.49
CA ASP A 328 -4.55 22.66 -16.73
C ASP A 328 -3.68 23.54 -15.82
N LYS A 329 -4.18 24.71 -15.47
CA LYS A 329 -3.54 25.60 -14.50
C LYS A 329 -4.57 26.37 -13.70
N PHE A 330 -4.46 26.30 -12.38
CA PHE A 330 -5.37 26.96 -11.47
C PHE A 330 -4.68 27.26 -10.13
N SER A 331 -5.37 28.00 -9.26
CA SER A 331 -4.96 28.24 -7.88
C SER A 331 -6.03 27.79 -6.91
N VAL A 332 -5.60 27.34 -5.74
CA VAL A 332 -6.46 26.97 -4.61
C VAL A 332 -6.11 27.87 -3.44
N ALA A 333 -7.10 28.53 -2.86
CA ALA A 333 -6.90 29.35 -1.67
C ALA A 333 -6.36 28.50 -0.51
N GLY A 334 -5.39 29.02 0.24
CA GLY A 334 -4.75 28.34 1.36
C GLY A 334 -5.75 27.95 2.45
N GLU A 335 -6.80 28.78 2.64
CA GLU A 335 -7.90 28.48 3.57
C GLU A 335 -8.59 27.15 3.26
N LYS A 336 -8.76 26.80 1.97
CA LYS A 336 -9.36 25.53 1.55
C LYS A 336 -8.47 24.31 1.85
N LEU A 337 -7.17 24.52 2.06
CA LEU A 337 -6.22 23.48 2.43
C LEU A 337 -6.02 23.40 3.94
N SER A 338 -6.12 24.53 4.65
CA SER A 338 -6.05 24.57 6.12
C SER A 338 -7.37 24.19 6.80
N ASP A 339 -8.51 24.38 6.12
CA ASP A 339 -9.84 23.98 6.56
C ASP A 339 -10.42 22.97 5.53
N TYR A 340 -9.70 21.86 5.40
CA TYR A 340 -9.81 20.95 4.27
C TYR A 340 -11.10 20.12 4.28
N SER A 341 -11.72 20.00 3.09
CA SER A 341 -12.85 19.12 2.79
C SER A 341 -12.63 18.49 1.42
N TYR A 342 -12.65 17.16 1.31
CA TYR A 342 -12.49 16.48 0.02
C TYR A 342 -13.64 16.82 -0.93
N ALA A 343 -14.85 17.01 -0.41
CA ALA A 343 -16.02 17.39 -1.21
C ALA A 343 -15.86 18.78 -1.87
N GLU A 344 -15.15 19.70 -1.22
CA GLU A 344 -14.95 21.07 -1.72
C GLU A 344 -13.65 21.26 -2.50
N THR A 345 -12.60 20.53 -2.08
CA THR A 345 -11.24 20.61 -2.61
C THR A 345 -10.66 19.19 -2.71
N PRO A 346 -11.16 18.35 -3.63
CA PRO A 346 -10.63 17.00 -3.79
C PRO A 346 -9.13 17.06 -4.08
N SER A 347 -8.35 16.26 -3.37
CA SER A 347 -6.89 16.32 -3.46
C SER A 347 -6.24 14.99 -3.08
N SER A 348 -5.06 14.73 -3.66
CA SER A 348 -4.27 13.51 -3.42
C SER A 348 -3.13 13.79 -2.42
N PRO A 349 -3.25 13.37 -1.13
CA PRO A 349 -2.22 13.61 -0.13
C PRO A 349 -0.95 12.80 -0.41
N GLN A 350 0.21 13.33 0.01
CA GLN A 350 1.48 12.59 -0.02
C GLN A 350 1.43 11.37 0.93
N PHE A 351 2.17 10.30 0.59
CA PHE A 351 2.22 9.04 1.37
C PHE A 351 2.41 9.27 2.86
N PHE A 352 3.41 10.06 3.23
CA PHE A 352 3.72 10.30 4.63
C PHE A 352 2.54 10.91 5.42
N LEU A 353 1.62 11.64 4.78
CA LEU A 353 0.46 12.19 5.48
C LEU A 353 -0.57 11.11 5.84
N TYR A 354 -1.09 10.39 4.85
CA TYR A 354 -2.14 9.39 5.12
C TYR A 354 -1.60 8.17 5.85
N SER A 355 -0.30 7.90 5.72
CA SER A 355 0.39 6.88 6.52
C SER A 355 0.30 7.16 8.03
N MET A 356 0.12 8.40 8.48
CA MET A 356 -0.11 8.73 9.90
C MET A 356 -1.52 8.32 10.38
N GLY A 357 -2.48 8.28 9.46
CA GLY A 357 -3.84 7.83 9.73
C GLY A 357 -4.02 6.31 9.67
N SER A 358 -3.04 5.60 9.14
CA SER A 358 -3.11 4.15 8.97
C SER A 358 -2.88 3.42 10.32
N PRO A 359 -3.57 2.29 10.57
CA PRO A 359 -3.65 1.68 11.90
C PRO A 359 -2.48 0.73 12.22
N GLU A 360 -1.43 0.64 11.43
CA GLU A 360 -0.33 -0.28 11.72
C GLU A 360 0.38 -0.02 13.06
N ASP A 361 0.74 -1.11 13.74
CA ASP A 361 1.71 -1.15 14.82
C ASP A 361 3.03 -1.82 14.37
N ALA A 362 2.96 -2.55 13.25
CA ALA A 362 4.10 -3.08 12.52
C ALA A 362 3.85 -3.05 11.00
N THR A 363 4.92 -3.03 10.22
CA THR A 363 4.89 -3.01 8.76
C THR A 363 5.92 -3.95 8.19
N VAL A 364 5.54 -4.71 7.16
CA VAL A 364 6.44 -5.39 6.23
C VAL A 364 6.56 -4.54 4.96
N TRP A 365 7.79 -4.12 4.66
CA TRP A 365 8.15 -3.49 3.40
C TRP A 365 8.69 -4.52 2.41
N HIS A 366 8.61 -4.18 1.13
CA HIS A 366 9.11 -5.01 0.05
C HIS A 366 10.39 -4.37 -0.48
N GLY A 367 11.54 -5.00 -0.25
CA GLY A 367 12.80 -4.62 -0.90
C GLY A 367 13.45 -3.29 -0.46
N VAL A 368 13.26 -2.83 0.77
CA VAL A 368 13.99 -1.67 1.34
C VAL A 368 15.48 -2.04 1.48
N GLY A 369 16.23 -1.83 0.41
CA GLY A 369 17.63 -2.25 0.29
C GLY A 369 18.01 -2.66 -1.13
N ALA A 370 17.07 -3.29 -1.86
CA ALA A 370 17.23 -3.56 -3.30
C ALA A 370 17.05 -2.26 -4.13
N PHE A 371 16.14 -1.38 -3.71
CA PHE A 371 15.79 -0.14 -4.43
C PHE A 371 16.14 1.16 -3.69
N GLY A 372 16.83 1.07 -2.55
CA GLY A 372 17.39 2.25 -1.88
C GLY A 372 16.38 3.22 -1.23
N SER A 373 15.18 2.77 -0.88
CA SER A 373 14.09 3.60 -0.35
C SER A 373 14.20 3.99 1.13
N SER A 374 15.41 4.10 1.69
CA SER A 374 15.61 4.42 3.12
C SER A 374 15.04 5.79 3.52
N GLN A 375 15.00 6.75 2.59
CA GLN A 375 14.40 8.07 2.84
C GLN A 375 12.88 8.00 3.02
N LEU A 376 12.20 7.01 2.42
CA LEU A 376 10.76 6.81 2.64
C LEU A 376 10.50 6.39 4.09
N LEU A 377 11.26 5.40 4.58
CA LEU A 377 11.15 4.92 5.96
C LEU A 377 11.55 6.02 6.95
N GLN A 378 12.59 6.78 6.65
CA GLN A 378 13.00 7.92 7.47
C GLN A 378 11.89 8.97 7.54
N SER A 379 11.26 9.31 6.40
CA SER A 379 10.17 10.28 6.36
C SER A 379 8.97 9.80 7.17
N TYR A 380 8.67 8.50 7.10
CA TYR A 380 7.62 7.86 7.85
C TYR A 380 7.87 7.91 9.37
N ALA A 381 9.05 7.49 9.82
CA ALA A 381 9.46 7.52 11.23
C ALA A 381 9.52 8.95 11.78
N ASN A 382 10.04 9.90 10.99
CA ASN A 382 10.11 11.32 11.35
C ASN A 382 8.71 11.91 11.57
N ALA A 383 7.76 11.63 10.68
CA ALA A 383 6.40 12.14 10.78
C ALA A 383 5.68 11.61 12.02
N ARG A 384 5.75 10.29 12.28
CA ARG A 384 5.20 9.67 13.50
C ARG A 384 5.83 10.27 14.76
N THR A 385 7.16 10.44 14.77
CA THR A 385 7.89 11.08 15.89
C THR A 385 7.46 12.53 16.10
N ALA A 386 7.36 13.33 15.04
CA ALA A 386 6.93 14.72 15.12
C ALA A 386 5.48 14.85 15.62
N CYS A 387 4.58 13.95 15.23
CA CYS A 387 3.21 13.91 15.76
C CYS A 387 3.19 13.54 17.25
N ARG A 388 3.96 12.53 17.66
CA ARG A 388 4.11 12.13 19.08
C ARG A 388 4.61 13.29 19.95
N GLU A 389 5.52 14.10 19.44
CA GLU A 389 6.09 15.27 20.12
C GLU A 389 5.22 16.54 19.98
N GLY A 390 4.10 16.46 19.28
CA GLY A 390 3.20 17.60 19.04
C GLY A 390 3.77 18.68 18.12
N ARG A 391 4.76 18.34 17.28
CA ARG A 391 5.42 19.25 16.33
C ARG A 391 4.77 19.30 14.95
N LEU A 392 4.04 18.25 14.55
CA LEU A 392 3.38 18.17 13.23
C LEU A 392 1.85 18.19 13.37
N VAL A 393 1.21 17.03 13.58
CA VAL A 393 -0.24 16.94 13.85
C VAL A 393 -0.45 16.55 15.31
N LYS A 394 -1.22 17.35 16.04
CA LYS A 394 -1.46 17.17 17.47
C LYS A 394 -2.69 16.30 17.71
N HIS A 395 -2.82 15.76 18.91
CA HIS A 395 -4.05 15.12 19.42
C HIS A 395 -4.57 13.91 18.63
N LEU A 396 -3.78 13.30 17.74
CA LEU A 396 -4.21 12.14 16.95
C LEU A 396 -4.67 10.96 17.81
N ASN A 397 -3.98 10.70 18.93
CA ASN A 397 -4.37 9.66 19.86
C ASN A 397 -5.67 10.02 20.60
N GLN A 398 -5.77 11.23 21.14
CA GLN A 398 -6.90 11.66 21.96
C GLN A 398 -8.20 11.85 21.15
N LYS A 399 -8.09 12.34 19.90
CA LYS A 399 -9.25 12.66 19.06
C LYS A 399 -9.66 11.49 18.16
N TYR A 400 -8.70 10.68 17.71
CA TYR A 400 -8.93 9.63 16.70
C TYR A 400 -8.48 8.23 17.14
N HIS A 401 -8.13 8.04 18.42
CA HIS A 401 -7.70 6.75 18.97
C HIS A 401 -6.53 6.10 18.22
N LEU A 402 -5.67 6.93 17.60
CA LEU A 402 -4.52 6.45 16.85
C LEU A 402 -3.30 6.17 17.73
N ASN A 403 -2.57 5.11 17.38
CA ASN A 403 -1.22 4.92 17.86
C ASN A 403 -0.24 5.80 17.07
N VAL A 404 0.34 6.81 17.72
CA VAL A 404 1.33 7.73 17.11
C VAL A 404 2.77 7.23 17.25
N ARG A 405 2.98 6.04 17.81
CA ARG A 405 4.32 5.43 17.83
C ARG A 405 4.77 5.12 16.41
N VAL A 406 6.08 5.08 16.23
CA VAL A 406 6.68 4.53 15.02
C VAL A 406 6.38 3.03 15.03
N PRO A 407 5.74 2.47 13.98
CA PRO A 407 5.52 1.03 13.91
C PRO A 407 6.84 0.27 13.85
N LEU A 408 6.83 -1.01 14.23
CA LEU A 408 7.95 -1.89 13.93
C LEU A 408 8.13 -1.99 12.41
N GLN A 409 9.37 -1.86 11.94
CA GLN A 409 9.68 -1.89 10.52
C GLN A 409 10.35 -3.22 10.16
N PHE A 410 9.74 -4.00 9.30
CA PHE A 410 10.26 -5.26 8.77
C PHE A 410 10.44 -5.16 7.26
N ASN A 411 11.27 -6.00 6.67
CA ASN A 411 11.56 -5.96 5.24
C ASN A 411 11.71 -7.36 4.67
N LEU A 412 11.24 -7.56 3.43
CA LEU A 412 11.67 -8.68 2.59
C LEU A 412 13.17 -8.54 2.34
N ALA A 413 13.95 -9.45 2.90
CA ALA A 413 15.41 -9.39 2.83
C ALA A 413 15.86 -9.52 1.36
N PRO A 414 16.73 -8.64 0.83
CA PRO A 414 17.11 -8.64 -0.58
C PRO A 414 17.61 -10.00 -1.10
N GLU A 415 18.35 -10.75 -0.27
CA GLU A 415 18.87 -12.08 -0.61
C GLU A 415 17.79 -13.17 -0.73
N GLY A 416 16.59 -12.92 -0.20
CA GLY A 416 15.44 -13.81 -0.30
C GLY A 416 14.38 -13.31 -1.26
N LEU A 417 14.60 -12.20 -1.98
CA LEU A 417 13.58 -11.58 -2.83
C LEU A 417 13.23 -12.49 -4.02
N TRP A 418 11.93 -12.76 -4.18
CA TRP A 418 11.41 -13.51 -5.31
C TRP A 418 11.46 -12.65 -6.56
N SER A 419 11.76 -13.29 -7.69
CA SER A 419 11.76 -12.67 -9.01
C SER A 419 11.36 -13.72 -10.02
N HIS A 420 10.73 -13.28 -11.11
CA HIS A 420 10.36 -14.14 -12.23
C HIS A 420 11.57 -15.02 -12.62
N PRO A 421 11.46 -16.36 -12.62
CA PRO A 421 12.63 -17.24 -12.79
C PRO A 421 13.40 -17.00 -14.11
N VAL A 422 12.66 -16.77 -15.20
CA VAL A 422 13.21 -16.46 -16.53
C VAL A 422 13.63 -14.99 -16.67
N HIS A 423 12.71 -14.05 -16.40
CA HIS A 423 12.91 -12.62 -16.69
C HIS A 423 13.61 -11.83 -15.59
N ARG A 424 13.81 -12.41 -14.41
CA ARG A 424 14.48 -11.81 -13.24
C ARG A 424 13.88 -10.46 -12.83
N ASN A 425 12.57 -10.33 -12.95
CA ASN A 425 11.80 -9.14 -12.60
C ASN A 425 10.86 -9.46 -11.41
N ILE A 426 10.80 -8.56 -10.44
CA ILE A 426 9.89 -8.68 -9.28
C ILE A 426 8.51 -8.09 -9.56
N ASP A 427 8.45 -7.17 -10.53
CA ASP A 427 7.24 -6.46 -10.90
C ASP A 427 6.40 -7.23 -11.93
N ALA A 428 6.93 -8.35 -12.45
CA ALA A 428 6.19 -9.24 -13.32
C ALA A 428 4.96 -9.78 -12.58
N SER A 429 3.87 -10.01 -13.29
CA SER A 429 2.74 -10.69 -12.69
C SER A 429 3.11 -12.10 -12.27
N ILE A 430 2.65 -12.51 -11.10
CA ILE A 430 2.74 -13.88 -10.63
C ILE A 430 2.06 -14.86 -11.60
N GLY A 431 1.03 -14.42 -12.34
CA GLY A 431 0.33 -15.25 -13.32
C GLY A 431 1.14 -15.54 -14.59
N SER A 432 2.27 -14.87 -14.79
CA SER A 432 3.24 -15.16 -15.86
C SER A 432 4.32 -16.16 -15.46
N VAL A 433 4.39 -16.56 -14.19
CA VAL A 433 5.38 -17.51 -13.69
C VAL A 433 4.87 -18.95 -13.90
N ASP A 434 5.43 -19.64 -14.90
CA ASP A 434 5.07 -21.03 -15.20
C ASP A 434 5.47 -22.02 -14.08
N ASP A 435 6.62 -21.78 -13.43
CA ASP A 435 7.16 -22.63 -12.36
C ASP A 435 7.11 -21.89 -11.01
N LEU A 436 5.92 -21.86 -10.41
CA LEU A 436 5.74 -21.35 -9.04
C LEU A 436 6.58 -22.11 -7.99
N PRO A 437 6.76 -23.44 -8.07
CA PRO A 437 7.66 -24.17 -7.17
C PRO A 437 9.07 -23.57 -7.11
N ASP A 438 9.62 -23.09 -8.22
CA ASP A 438 10.94 -22.43 -8.24
C ASP A 438 11.01 -21.19 -7.31
N LEU A 439 9.90 -20.45 -7.17
CA LEU A 439 9.83 -19.34 -6.20
C LEU A 439 9.80 -19.85 -4.77
N VAL A 440 9.02 -20.90 -4.50
CA VAL A 440 8.92 -21.52 -3.18
C VAL A 440 10.28 -22.03 -2.69
N HIS A 441 11.06 -22.66 -3.57
CA HIS A 441 12.39 -23.18 -3.25
C HIS A 441 13.43 -22.10 -2.96
N ARG A 442 13.20 -20.84 -3.36
CA ARG A 442 14.05 -19.71 -2.95
C ARG A 442 13.87 -19.35 -1.47
N GLY A 443 12.78 -19.82 -0.85
CA GLY A 443 12.49 -19.62 0.56
C GLY A 443 11.86 -18.26 0.87
N MET A 444 11.71 -17.97 2.16
CA MET A 444 11.10 -16.73 2.64
C MET A 444 11.94 -16.11 3.74
N ARG A 445 12.36 -14.85 3.54
CA ARG A 445 13.24 -14.15 4.48
C ARG A 445 12.71 -12.75 4.79
N LEU A 446 12.40 -12.55 6.06
CA LEU A 446 12.10 -11.26 6.65
C LEU A 446 13.17 -10.85 7.65
N GLU A 447 13.57 -9.59 7.59
CA GLU A 447 14.45 -8.96 8.56
C GLU A 447 13.74 -7.86 9.34
N TYR A 448 14.20 -7.61 10.57
CA TYR A 448 13.75 -6.49 11.37
C TYR A 448 14.68 -5.28 11.21
N LEU A 449 14.14 -4.18 10.67
CA LEU A 449 14.86 -2.94 10.42
C LEU A 449 14.95 -2.07 11.69
N SER A 450 15.73 -2.54 12.66
CA SER A 450 15.83 -1.93 13.98
C SER A 450 16.35 -0.48 14.02
N ALA A 451 16.93 0.02 12.91
CA ALA A 451 17.40 1.40 12.78
C ALA A 451 16.28 2.44 12.65
N PHE A 452 15.05 2.02 12.32
CA PHE A 452 13.92 2.91 12.07
C PHE A 452 12.84 2.78 13.17
N LYS A 453 13.19 3.17 14.40
CA LYS A 453 12.33 3.10 15.60
C LYS A 453 11.86 4.46 16.10
#